data_AF-A0A1V4S7T5-F1
#
_entry.id   AF-A0A1V4S7T5-F1
#
_cell.length_a   1.000
_cell.length_b   1.000
_cell.length_c   1.000
_cell.angle_alpha   90.00
_cell.angle_beta   90.00
_cell.angle_gamma   90.00
#
_symmetry.space_group_name_H-M   'P 1'
#
loop_
_entity.id
_entity.type
_entity.pdbx_description
1 polymer ?
#
loop_
_entity_poly.entity_id
_entity_poly.type
_entity_poly.pdbx_seq_one_letter_code
_entity_poly.pdbx_strand_id
1 'polypeptide(L)'
;MVLAGIEDVKIGDTICNQEAPRALPRITVDQPTVSMKFSINNSPFGGQEGKYVQSSRLKERLVKETLRNVAIQVEKTDDRDSILVKGRGEFQLAILIETMRREGYEFCVGRPEVIYRYENGRKLEPVNRLMVDCEEQFLGVVTEKLTLRKAKMTNLVNNGKGRVRIEFS
;
A
#
# COMPACT_ATOMS: atom_id res chain seq x y z
N MET A 1 -21.21 -2.80 18.12
CA MET A 1 -21.95 -1.51 18.17
C MET A 1 -21.83 -0.87 16.81
N VAL A 2 -22.95 -0.50 16.19
CA VAL A 2 -22.99 0.21 14.90
C VAL A 2 -23.65 1.56 15.17
N LEU A 3 -23.00 2.64 14.80
CA LEU A 3 -23.50 4.01 14.94
C LEU A 3 -23.74 4.58 13.54
N ALA A 4 -24.86 5.28 13.35
CA ALA A 4 -25.24 5.90 12.07
C ALA A 4 -25.80 7.31 12.33
N GLY A 5 -25.77 8.17 11.31
CA GLY A 5 -26.30 9.55 11.38
C GLY A 5 -25.29 10.64 11.78
N ILE A 6 -24.01 10.29 11.91
CA ILE A 6 -22.91 11.26 12.10
C ILE A 6 -22.14 11.35 10.78
N GLU A 7 -22.11 12.53 10.17
CA GLU A 7 -21.35 12.79 8.96
C GLU A 7 -19.85 12.98 9.28
N ASP A 8 -18.98 12.69 8.31
CA ASP A 8 -17.52 12.92 8.39
C ASP A 8 -16.72 12.19 9.49
N VAL A 9 -17.23 11.08 10.04
CA VAL A 9 -16.45 10.24 10.95
C VAL A 9 -15.31 9.53 10.21
N LYS A 10 -14.09 9.64 10.72
CA LYS A 10 -12.89 9.00 10.19
C LYS A 10 -12.34 7.93 11.12
N ILE A 11 -11.57 7.00 10.56
CA ILE A 11 -10.85 5.99 11.35
C ILE A 11 -9.90 6.71 12.32
N GLY A 12 -9.99 6.33 13.61
CA GLY A 12 -9.22 6.95 14.69
C GLY A 12 -9.94 8.08 15.41
N ASP A 13 -11.15 8.46 14.99
CA ASP A 13 -11.99 9.40 15.76
C ASP A 13 -12.49 8.76 17.06
N THR A 14 -12.65 9.58 18.10
CA THR A 14 -13.24 9.15 19.38
C THR A 14 -14.62 9.75 19.52
N ILE A 15 -15.65 8.91 19.61
CA ILE A 15 -17.03 9.33 19.87
C ILE A 15 -17.21 9.38 21.39
N CYS A 16 -17.56 10.55 21.93
CA CYS A 16 -17.70 10.80 23.37
C CYS A 16 -19.08 11.37 23.70
N ASN A 17 -19.46 11.32 24.98
CA ASN A 17 -20.58 12.12 25.48
C ASN A 17 -20.24 13.62 25.36
N GLN A 18 -21.21 14.43 24.93
CA GLN A 18 -21.11 15.88 24.82
C GLN A 18 -20.77 16.56 26.17
N GLU A 19 -21.26 16.02 27.28
CA GLU A 19 -21.03 16.59 28.63
C GLU A 19 -19.61 16.32 29.17
N ALA A 20 -18.92 15.32 28.61
CA ALA A 20 -17.57 14.92 29.04
C ALA A 20 -16.71 14.49 27.84
N PRO A 21 -16.33 15.43 26.96
CA PRO A 21 -15.54 15.11 25.78
C PRO A 21 -14.11 14.71 26.19
N ARG A 22 -13.71 13.48 25.85
CA ARG A 22 -12.34 12.99 26.08
C ARG A 22 -11.84 12.21 24.87
N ALA A 23 -11.15 12.91 23.97
CA ALA A 23 -10.53 12.29 22.82
C ALA A 23 -9.40 11.33 23.23
N LEU A 24 -9.40 10.12 22.66
CA LEU A 24 -8.27 9.21 22.75
C LEU A 24 -7.17 9.66 21.78
N PRO A 25 -5.89 9.32 22.05
CA PRO A 25 -4.82 9.54 21.09
C PRO A 25 -5.17 8.92 19.73
N ARG A 26 -5.06 9.71 18.66
CA ARG A 26 -5.31 9.20 17.30
C ARG A 26 -4.27 8.16 16.94
N ILE A 27 -4.73 7.13 16.23
CA ILE A 27 -3.86 6.15 15.60
C ILE A 27 -3.07 6.85 14.50
N THR A 28 -1.74 6.77 14.56
CA THR A 28 -0.88 7.24 13.46
C THR A 28 -0.92 6.22 12.33
N VAL A 29 -1.27 6.70 11.14
CA VAL A 29 -1.31 5.88 9.94
C VAL A 29 0.06 6.00 9.26
N ASP A 30 0.76 4.88 9.07
CA ASP A 30 1.97 4.86 8.24
C ASP A 30 1.67 5.43 6.87
N GLN A 31 2.52 6.37 6.50
CA GLN A 31 2.49 7.06 5.23
C GLN A 31 2.77 6.08 4.07
N PRO A 32 2.24 6.34 2.87
CA PRO A 32 2.51 5.50 1.72
C PRO A 32 3.99 5.55 1.33
N THR A 33 4.47 4.44 0.79
CA THR A 33 5.87 4.23 0.37
C THR A 33 5.96 3.89 -1.12
N VAL A 34 4.86 3.44 -1.73
CA VAL A 34 4.78 3.05 -3.14
C VAL A 34 3.61 3.78 -3.81
N SER A 35 3.82 4.22 -5.04
CA SER A 35 2.78 4.78 -5.91
C SER A 35 2.68 4.02 -7.22
N MET A 36 1.46 3.89 -7.76
CA MET A 36 1.17 3.29 -9.05
C MET A 36 0.12 4.13 -9.79
N LYS A 37 0.30 4.30 -11.10
CA LYS A 37 -0.70 4.93 -11.97
C LYS A 37 -1.77 3.90 -12.34
N PHE A 38 -3.03 4.21 -12.07
CA PHE A 38 -4.19 3.45 -12.54
C PHE A 38 -4.82 4.23 -13.69
N SER A 39 -5.09 3.58 -14.81
CA SER A 39 -5.66 4.22 -16.00
C SER A 39 -6.72 3.35 -16.65
N ILE A 40 -7.59 3.95 -17.46
CA ILE A 40 -8.52 3.15 -18.28
C ILE A 40 -7.75 2.20 -19.20
N ASN A 41 -8.38 1.09 -19.60
CA ASN A 41 -7.84 0.23 -20.64
C ASN A 41 -8.17 0.84 -22.01
N ASN A 42 -7.16 1.43 -22.66
CA ASN A 42 -7.27 1.99 -24.01
C ASN A 42 -6.66 1.06 -25.08
N SER A 43 -6.42 -0.22 -24.75
CA SER A 43 -5.93 -1.21 -25.70
C SER A 43 -7.05 -1.68 -26.65
N PRO A 44 -6.71 -2.38 -27.76
CA PRO A 44 -7.69 -3.00 -28.66
C PRO A 44 -8.64 -4.01 -27.99
N PHE A 45 -8.28 -4.50 -26.79
CA PHE A 45 -9.09 -5.43 -26.01
C PHE A 45 -9.94 -4.74 -24.94
N GLY A 46 -9.94 -3.40 -24.91
CA GLY A 46 -10.69 -2.60 -23.95
C GLY A 46 -12.18 -2.92 -23.94
N GLY A 47 -12.72 -3.25 -22.76
CA GLY A 47 -14.14 -3.50 -22.52
C GLY A 47 -14.64 -4.87 -22.97
N GLN A 48 -13.76 -5.84 -23.16
CA GLN A 48 -14.14 -7.22 -23.49
C GLN A 48 -14.37 -8.10 -22.25
N GLU A 49 -13.67 -7.83 -21.13
CA GLU A 49 -13.73 -8.67 -19.93
C GLU A 49 -14.41 -7.95 -18.75
N GLY A 50 -14.26 -6.63 -18.65
CA GLY A 50 -14.80 -5.82 -17.56
C GLY A 50 -16.11 -5.11 -17.88
N LYS A 51 -16.94 -4.96 -16.86
CA LYS A 51 -18.18 -4.16 -16.91
C LYS A 51 -17.91 -2.67 -16.64
N TYR A 52 -16.88 -2.37 -15.85
CA TYR A 52 -16.55 -1.00 -15.44
C TYR A 52 -15.22 -0.56 -16.02
N VAL A 53 -15.29 0.17 -17.14
CA VAL A 53 -14.13 0.64 -17.92
C VAL A 53 -13.94 2.16 -17.90
N GLN A 54 -14.95 2.89 -17.43
CA GLN A 54 -14.99 4.35 -17.48
C GLN A 54 -14.09 4.96 -16.39
N SER A 55 -13.32 5.99 -16.74
CA SER A 55 -12.48 6.76 -15.81
C SER A 55 -13.25 7.26 -14.59
N SER A 56 -14.49 7.73 -14.77
CA SER A 56 -15.35 8.20 -13.68
C SER A 56 -15.65 7.11 -12.65
N ARG A 57 -16.02 5.90 -13.09
CA ARG A 57 -16.30 4.75 -12.20
C ARG A 57 -15.04 4.28 -11.48
N LEU A 58 -13.91 4.25 -12.18
CA LEU A 58 -12.61 3.90 -11.59
C LEU A 58 -12.25 4.87 -10.45
N LYS A 59 -12.36 6.18 -10.70
CA LYS A 59 -12.09 7.22 -9.70
C LYS A 59 -13.04 7.14 -8.51
N GLU A 60 -14.34 6.99 -8.77
CA GLU A 60 -15.33 6.85 -7.70
C GLU A 60 -15.02 5.65 -6.78
N ARG A 61 -14.67 4.50 -7.37
CA ARG A 61 -14.33 3.29 -6.62
C ARG A 61 -13.07 3.44 -5.77
N LEU A 62 -12.04 4.09 -6.30
CA LEU A 62 -10.79 4.34 -5.60
C LEU A 62 -10.96 5.38 -4.48
N VAL A 63 -11.80 6.40 -4.69
CA VAL A 63 -12.18 7.35 -3.62
C VAL A 63 -12.99 6.64 -2.53
N LYS A 64 -13.91 5.73 -2.89
CA LYS A 64 -14.59 4.88 -1.90
C LYS A 64 -13.62 3.99 -1.11
N GLU A 65 -12.51 3.56 -1.71
CA GLU A 65 -11.49 2.77 -1.02
C GLU A 65 -10.81 3.57 0.10
N THR A 66 -10.50 4.85 -0.11
CA THR A 66 -9.82 5.68 0.90
C THR A 66 -10.64 5.88 2.17
N LEU A 67 -11.98 5.75 2.09
CA LEU A 67 -12.88 5.80 3.25
C LEU A 67 -12.76 4.55 4.13
N ARG A 68 -12.42 3.40 3.54
CA ARG A 68 -12.29 2.12 4.24
C ARG A 68 -10.84 1.83 4.64
N ASN A 69 -9.89 2.29 3.83
CA ASN A 69 -8.48 2.01 3.98
C ASN A 69 -7.66 3.30 4.10
N VAL A 70 -7.35 3.68 5.34
CA VAL A 70 -6.54 4.88 5.66
C VAL A 70 -5.14 4.87 5.03
N ALA A 71 -4.63 3.70 4.65
CA ALA A 71 -3.31 3.56 4.06
C ALA A 71 -3.29 3.81 2.54
N ILE A 72 -4.46 3.89 1.89
CA ILE A 72 -4.59 4.23 0.47
C ILE A 72 -4.83 5.72 0.33
N GLN A 73 -4.05 6.37 -0.52
CA GLN A 73 -4.27 7.76 -0.92
C GLN A 73 -4.39 7.81 -2.43
N VAL A 74 -5.22 8.73 -2.92
CA VAL A 74 -5.46 8.90 -4.36
C VAL A 74 -5.23 10.35 -4.75
N GLU A 75 -4.53 10.55 -5.86
CA GLU A 75 -4.20 11.88 -6.38
C GLU A 75 -4.56 11.96 -7.86
N LYS A 76 -5.11 13.12 -8.26
CA LYS A 76 -5.39 13.39 -9.67
C LYS A 76 -4.07 13.59 -10.41
N THR A 77 -3.99 13.03 -11.60
CA THR A 77 -2.91 13.25 -12.56
C THR A 77 -3.32 14.31 -13.59
N ASP A 78 -2.38 14.81 -14.37
CA ASP A 78 -2.65 15.72 -15.49
C ASP A 78 -3.48 15.04 -16.59
N ASP A 79 -3.33 13.73 -16.72
CA ASP A 79 -4.12 12.88 -17.59
C ASP A 79 -5.48 12.56 -16.96
N ARG A 80 -6.56 12.91 -17.67
CA ARG A 80 -7.95 12.72 -17.21
C ARG A 80 -8.35 11.26 -17.13
N ASP A 81 -7.65 10.38 -17.84
CA ASP A 81 -7.94 8.95 -17.89
C ASP A 81 -7.07 8.14 -16.94
N SER A 82 -6.33 8.84 -16.06
CA SER A 82 -5.60 8.20 -14.99
C SER A 82 -5.77 8.87 -13.62
N ILE A 83 -5.31 8.13 -12.63
CA ILE A 83 -5.28 8.51 -11.22
C ILE A 83 -4.06 7.84 -10.58
N LEU A 84 -3.35 8.60 -9.75
CA LEU A 84 -2.21 8.08 -9.01
C LEU A 84 -2.73 7.49 -7.69
N VAL A 85 -2.42 6.22 -7.43
CA VAL A 85 -2.78 5.52 -6.20
C VAL A 85 -1.52 5.25 -5.41
N LYS A 86 -1.52 5.66 -4.14
CA LYS A 86 -0.40 5.52 -3.21
C LYS A 86 -0.80 4.54 -2.09
N GLY A 87 0.13 3.66 -1.72
CA GLY A 87 -0.07 2.66 -0.67
C GLY A 87 1.20 2.39 0.14
N ARG A 88 1.07 1.61 1.21
CA ARG A 88 2.18 1.24 2.11
C ARG A 88 3.12 0.18 1.55
N GLY A 89 2.76 -0.45 0.43
CA GLY A 89 3.59 -1.43 -0.25
C GLY A 89 2.90 -2.02 -1.47
N GLU A 90 3.66 -2.70 -2.31
CA GLU A 90 3.19 -3.30 -3.56
C GLU A 90 2.09 -4.36 -3.32
N PHE A 91 2.23 -5.16 -2.26
CA PHE A 91 1.25 -6.21 -1.96
C PHE A 91 -0.14 -5.66 -1.63
N GLN A 92 -0.22 -4.53 -0.93
CA GLN A 92 -1.49 -3.87 -0.65
C GLN A 92 -2.19 -3.42 -1.95
N LEU A 93 -1.42 -2.82 -2.87
CA LEU A 93 -1.94 -2.38 -4.16
C LEU A 93 -2.35 -3.58 -5.02
N ALA A 94 -1.60 -4.68 -4.98
CA ALA A 94 -1.97 -5.93 -5.66
C ALA A 94 -3.31 -6.49 -5.18
N ILE A 95 -3.56 -6.49 -3.86
CA ILE A 95 -4.85 -6.90 -3.29
C ILE A 95 -5.98 -6.00 -3.80
N LEU A 96 -5.77 -4.68 -3.80
CA LEU A 96 -6.75 -3.73 -4.31
C LEU A 96 -7.08 -3.99 -5.79
N ILE A 97 -6.05 -4.19 -6.62
CA ILE A 97 -6.20 -4.50 -8.04
C ILE A 97 -7.03 -5.77 -8.24
N GLU A 98 -6.66 -6.85 -7.56
CA GLU A 98 -7.35 -8.14 -7.68
C GLU A 98 -8.80 -8.05 -7.17
N THR A 99 -9.04 -7.30 -6.11
CA THR A 99 -10.39 -7.06 -5.57
C THR A 99 -11.25 -6.34 -6.61
N MET A 100 -10.73 -5.25 -7.20
CA MET A 100 -11.43 -4.51 -8.24
C MET A 100 -11.65 -5.35 -9.51
N ARG A 101 -10.69 -6.21 -9.89
CA ARG A 101 -10.86 -7.16 -11.00
C ARG A 101 -12.03 -8.11 -10.74
N ARG A 102 -12.15 -8.67 -9.53
CA ARG A 102 -13.29 -9.53 -9.13
C ARG A 102 -14.62 -8.79 -9.07
N GLU A 103 -14.59 -7.49 -8.79
CA GLU A 103 -15.78 -6.62 -8.86
C GLU A 103 -16.19 -6.30 -10.32
N GLY A 104 -15.37 -6.68 -11.32
CA GLY A 104 -15.65 -6.48 -12.74
C GLY A 104 -15.10 -5.17 -13.32
N TYR A 105 -14.13 -4.54 -12.64
CA TYR A 105 -13.38 -3.42 -13.20
C TYR A 105 -12.31 -3.92 -14.17
N GLU A 106 -12.14 -3.18 -15.26
CA GLU A 106 -11.06 -3.40 -16.21
C GLU A 106 -10.32 -2.08 -16.42
N PHE A 107 -9.02 -2.12 -16.16
CA PHE A 107 -8.14 -0.96 -16.14
C PHE A 107 -6.70 -1.43 -16.29
N CYS A 108 -5.82 -0.49 -16.65
CA CYS A 108 -4.38 -0.72 -16.71
C CYS A 108 -3.70 -0.15 -15.46
N VAL A 109 -2.58 -0.78 -15.08
CA VAL A 109 -1.74 -0.32 -13.98
C VAL A 109 -0.32 -0.10 -14.48
N GLY A 110 0.26 1.03 -14.08
CA GLY A 110 1.67 1.36 -14.30
C GLY A 110 2.58 0.60 -13.33
N ARG A 111 3.88 0.66 -13.60
CA ARG A 111 4.90 0.09 -12.71
C ARG A 111 4.86 0.78 -11.33
N PRO A 112 5.03 0.04 -10.22
CA PRO A 112 5.20 0.65 -8.91
C PRO A 112 6.46 1.49 -8.84
N GLU A 113 6.35 2.66 -8.23
CA GLU A 113 7.42 3.62 -8.00
C GLU A 113 7.55 3.96 -6.53
N VAL A 114 8.79 4.20 -6.10
CA VAL A 114 9.11 4.57 -4.72
C VAL A 114 8.72 6.03 -4.46
N ILE A 115 8.03 6.28 -3.36
CA ILE A 115 7.73 7.64 -2.90
C ILE A 115 8.89 8.16 -2.06
N TYR A 116 9.67 9.07 -2.63
CA TYR A 116 10.76 9.76 -1.93
C TYR A 116 10.23 10.89 -1.05
N ARG A 117 10.95 11.17 0.04
CA ARG A 117 10.74 12.34 0.90
C ARG A 117 11.93 13.27 0.84
N TYR A 118 11.70 14.54 1.17
CA TYR A 118 12.76 15.53 1.30
C TYR A 118 12.76 16.06 2.73
N GLU A 119 13.87 15.87 3.43
CA GLU A 119 14.08 16.40 4.79
C GLU A 119 15.43 17.10 4.84
N ASN A 120 15.46 18.34 5.34
CA ASN A 120 16.68 19.16 5.43
C ASN A 120 17.46 19.24 4.10
N GLY A 121 16.75 19.34 2.97
CA GLY A 121 17.34 19.38 1.63
C GLY A 121 17.88 18.04 1.11
N ARG A 122 17.75 16.95 1.86
CA ARG A 122 18.20 15.61 1.46
C ARG A 122 17.03 14.76 0.97
N LYS A 123 17.24 14.08 -0.16
CA LYS A 123 16.30 13.09 -0.69
C LYS A 123 16.44 11.80 0.12
N LEU A 124 15.34 11.36 0.72
CA LEU A 124 15.23 10.15 1.52
C LEU A 124 14.32 9.15 0.79
N GLU A 125 14.73 7.88 0.78
CA GLU A 125 13.91 6.76 0.33
C GLU A 125 13.38 5.97 1.52
N PRO A 126 12.19 5.35 1.42
CA PRO A 126 11.69 4.45 2.45
C PRO A 126 12.55 3.19 2.52
N VAL A 127 12.99 2.85 3.72
CA VAL A 127 13.74 1.61 4.02
C VAL A 127 12.87 0.68 4.84
N ASN A 128 12.81 -0.59 4.45
CA ASN A 128 12.01 -1.61 5.14
C ASN A 128 12.92 -2.56 5.91
N ARG A 129 12.55 -2.87 7.15
CA ARG A 129 13.17 -3.98 7.89
C ARG A 129 12.58 -5.29 7.37
N LEU A 130 13.46 -6.17 6.90
CA LEU A 130 13.10 -7.48 6.39
C LEU A 130 13.58 -8.56 7.38
N MET A 131 12.70 -9.47 7.74
CA MET A 131 13.06 -10.66 8.51
C MET A 131 12.83 -11.90 7.64
N VAL A 132 13.86 -12.72 7.50
CA VAL A 132 13.80 -13.97 6.75
C VAL A 132 14.04 -15.14 7.70
N ASP A 133 13.19 -16.16 7.63
CA ASP A 133 13.29 -17.39 8.40
C ASP A 133 13.37 -18.57 7.42
N CYS A 134 14.55 -19.18 7.30
CA CYS A 134 14.80 -20.25 6.35
C CYS A 134 15.65 -21.37 6.96
N GLU A 135 15.75 -22.50 6.27
CA GLU A 135 16.70 -23.55 6.64
C GLU A 135 18.13 -23.07 6.42
N GLU A 136 19.05 -23.54 7.27
CA GLU A 136 20.44 -23.10 7.29
C GLU A 136 21.15 -23.27 5.94
N GLN A 137 20.82 -24.34 5.21
CA GLN A 137 21.35 -24.58 3.86
C GLN A 137 21.03 -23.46 2.85
N PHE A 138 19.97 -22.66 3.07
CA PHE A 138 19.59 -21.55 2.19
C PHE A 138 20.17 -20.20 2.61
N LEU A 139 20.91 -20.13 3.72
CA LEU A 139 21.49 -18.88 4.24
C LEU A 139 22.32 -18.14 3.19
N GLY A 140 23.20 -18.85 2.49
CA GLY A 140 24.08 -18.28 1.47
C GLY A 140 23.31 -17.64 0.32
N VAL A 141 22.41 -18.39 -0.31
CA VAL A 141 21.62 -17.90 -1.47
C VAL A 141 20.70 -16.75 -1.09
N VAL A 142 20.07 -16.79 0.09
CA VAL A 142 19.21 -15.70 0.58
C VAL A 142 20.04 -14.43 0.77
N THR A 143 21.18 -14.55 1.44
CA THR A 143 22.06 -13.40 1.73
C THR A 143 22.59 -12.77 0.44
N GLU A 144 23.03 -13.59 -0.53
CA GLU A 144 23.51 -13.11 -1.82
C GLU A 144 22.42 -12.34 -2.58
N LYS A 145 21.22 -12.92 -2.72
CA LYS A 145 20.10 -12.30 -3.44
C LYS A 145 19.66 -10.97 -2.83
N LEU A 146 19.71 -10.84 -1.50
CA LEU A 146 19.34 -9.62 -0.79
C LEU A 146 20.45 -8.57 -0.84
N THR A 147 21.72 -8.97 -0.75
CA THR A 147 22.87 -8.06 -0.84
C THR A 147 22.93 -7.39 -2.22
N LEU A 148 22.64 -8.12 -3.30
CA LEU A 148 22.51 -7.57 -4.66
C LEU A 148 21.43 -6.47 -4.76
N ARG A 149 20.43 -6.51 -3.88
CA ARG A 149 19.35 -5.52 -3.74
C ARG A 149 19.64 -4.47 -2.67
N LYS A 150 20.91 -4.31 -2.28
CA LYS A 150 21.41 -3.31 -1.30
C LYS A 150 20.94 -3.53 0.15
N ALA A 151 20.33 -4.68 0.46
CA ALA A 151 19.98 -5.01 1.83
C ALA A 151 21.25 -5.22 2.68
N LYS A 152 21.24 -4.74 3.91
CA LYS A 152 22.32 -4.91 4.88
C LYS A 152 21.86 -5.85 5.98
N MET A 153 22.58 -6.94 6.20
CA MET A 153 22.29 -7.83 7.34
C MET A 153 22.57 -7.07 8.65
N THR A 154 21.59 -7.07 9.55
CA THR A 154 21.65 -6.39 10.85
C THR A 154 21.66 -7.37 12.02
N ASN A 155 21.08 -8.55 11.85
CA ASN A 155 21.07 -9.60 12.87
C ASN A 155 20.99 -10.99 12.23
N LEU A 156 21.55 -11.99 12.91
CA LEU A 156 21.43 -13.40 12.55
C LEU A 156 21.34 -14.23 13.82
N VAL A 157 20.28 -15.02 13.92
CA VAL A 157 20.01 -15.92 15.05
C VAL A 157 19.89 -17.35 14.53
N ASN A 158 20.77 -18.22 15.00
CA ASN A 158 20.67 -19.67 14.77
C ASN A 158 20.35 -20.35 16.10
N ASN A 159 19.21 -21.04 16.17
CA ASN A 159 18.75 -21.73 17.38
C ASN A 159 19.26 -23.18 17.47
N GLY A 160 20.19 -23.60 16.61
CA GLY A 160 20.76 -24.96 16.60
C GLY A 160 19.78 -26.05 16.15
N LYS A 161 18.61 -25.66 15.61
CA LYS A 161 17.54 -26.57 15.15
C LYS A 161 17.47 -26.67 13.61
N GLY A 162 18.55 -26.32 12.91
CA GLY A 162 18.64 -26.34 11.44
C GLY A 162 17.92 -25.20 10.71
N ARG A 163 17.38 -24.22 11.45
CA ARG A 163 16.78 -23.00 10.90
C ARG A 163 17.50 -21.77 11.40
N VAL A 164 17.60 -20.79 10.52
CA VAL A 164 18.22 -19.49 10.78
C VAL A 164 17.19 -18.39 10.57
N ARG A 165 17.24 -17.40 11.45
CA ARG A 165 16.50 -16.14 11.32
C ARG A 165 17.47 -15.02 11.06
N ILE A 166 17.24 -14.28 9.99
CA ILE A 166 18.13 -13.23 9.51
C ILE A 166 17.31 -11.95 9.41
N GLU A 167 17.86 -10.85 9.90
CA GLU A 167 17.25 -9.54 9.77
C GLU A 167 18.10 -8.65 8.86
N PHE A 168 17.43 -7.89 8.00
CA PHE A 168 18.03 -6.95 7.07
C PHE A 168 17.38 -5.58 7.21
N SER A 169 18.17 -4.54 6.89
CA SER A 169 17.72 -3.17 6.67
C SER A 169 18.10 -2.71 5.27
#